data_AF-A0A3D5NW40-F1
#
_entry.id   AF-A0A3D5NW40-F1
#
_cell.length_a   1.000
_cell.length_b   1.000
_cell.length_c   1.000
_cell.angle_alpha   90.00
_cell.angle_beta   90.00
_cell.angle_gamma   90.00
#
_symmetry.space_group_name_H-M   'P 1'
#
loop_
_entity.id
_entity.type
_entity.pdbx_description
1 polymer ?
#
loop_
_entity_poly.entity_id
_entity_poly.type
_entity_poly.pdbx_seq_one_letter_code
_entity_poly.pdbx_strand_id
1 'polypeptide(L)' 'MEAQWDFSHLLGYLKTWSAAKLYVQKNQTEALGLILEELTEAWGDTNQKKRTVIWPLNLIVRKK' A
#
# COMPACT_ATOMS: atom_id res chain seq x y z
N MET A 1 10.89 -9.49 -3.21
CA MET A 1 11.38 -8.21 -2.64
C MET A 1 10.69 -8.00 -1.30
N GLU A 2 11.35 -7.41 -0.31
CA GLU A 2 10.77 -7.17 1.01
C GLU A 2 11.13 -5.80 1.59
N ALA A 3 10.33 -5.31 2.54
CA ALA A 3 10.57 -4.07 3.28
C ALA A 3 9.99 -4.14 4.70
N GLN A 4 10.60 -3.39 5.63
CA GLN A 4 10.08 -3.21 7.00
C GLN A 4 9.34 -1.87 7.10
N TRP A 5 8.01 -1.92 7.18
CA TRP A 5 7.17 -0.73 7.13
C TRP A 5 6.33 -0.56 8.39
N ASP A 6 6.18 0.67 8.84
CA ASP A 6 5.08 1.07 9.71
C ASP A 6 3.82 1.39 8.87
N PHE A 7 2.72 1.68 9.55
CA PHE A 7 1.44 1.95 8.89
C PHE A 7 1.49 3.14 7.93
N SER A 8 2.26 4.18 8.26
CA SER A 8 2.38 5.38 7.41
C SER A 8 3.07 5.07 6.08
N HIS A 9 4.10 4.23 6.10
CA HIS A 9 4.76 3.76 4.88
C HIS A 9 3.81 2.96 3.98
N LEU A 10 2.99 2.07 4.57
CA LEU A 10 1.98 1.32 3.82
C LEU A 10 0.99 2.26 3.14
N LEU A 11 0.40 3.19 3.88
CA LEU A 11 -0.56 4.15 3.34
C LEU A 11 0.06 5.00 2.23
N GLY A 12 1.27 5.52 2.46
CA GLY A 12 2.01 6.28 1.46
C GLY A 12 2.22 5.49 0.17
N TYR A 13 2.61 4.22 0.28
CA TYR A 13 2.78 3.34 -0.88
C TYR A 13 1.46 3.09 -1.62
N LEU A 14 0.37 2.77 -0.91
CA LEU A 14 -0.94 2.56 -1.53
C LEU A 14 -1.45 3.82 -2.27
N LYS A 15 -1.14 5.02 -1.78
CA LYS A 15 -1.44 6.29 -2.50
C LYS A 15 -0.73 6.40 -3.84
N THR A 16 0.39 5.71 -4.04
CA THR A 16 1.13 5.75 -5.32
C THR A 16 0.51 4.88 -6.41
N TRP A 17 -0.40 3.97 -6.06
CA TRP A 17 -1.03 3.05 -7.01
C TRP A 17 -1.83 3.80 -8.07
N SER A 18 -1.68 3.38 -9.33
CA SER A 18 -2.41 3.98 -10.46
C SER A 18 -3.92 3.97 -10.24
N ALA A 19 -4.47 2.88 -9.70
CA ALA A 19 -5.89 2.76 -9.36
C ALA A 19 -6.34 3.80 -8.31
N ALA A 20 -5.54 4.03 -7.26
CA ALA A 20 -5.85 5.04 -6.24
C ALA A 20 -5.85 6.45 -6.84
N LYS A 21 -4.88 6.77 -7.70
CA LYS A 21 -4.83 8.06 -8.41
C LYS A 21 -6.02 8.26 -9.34
N LEU A 22 -6.37 7.23 -10.13
CA LEU A 22 -7.53 7.27 -11.03
C LEU A 22 -8.84 7.44 -10.26
N TYR A 23 -8.97 6.80 -9.09
CA TYR A 23 -10.14 6.96 -8.24
C TYR A 23 -10.30 8.41 -7.77
N VAL A 24 -9.21 9.04 -7.30
CA VAL A 24 -9.23 10.45 -6.88
C VAL A 24 -9.62 11.36 -8.03
N GLN A 25 -9.08 11.13 -9.23
CA GLN A 25 -9.42 11.92 -10.42
C GLN A 25 -10.90 11.81 -10.79
N LYS A 26 -11.49 10.61 -10.67
CA LYS A 26 -12.89 10.37 -11.05
C LYS A 26 -13.89 10.85 -10.01
N ASN A 27 -13.59 10.66 -8.73
CA ASN A 27 -14.54 10.83 -7.63
C ASN A 27 -14.26 12.07 -6.77
N GLN A 28 -13.15 12.77 -7.00
CA GLN A 28 -12.70 13.93 -6.21
C GLN A 28 -12.50 13.66 -4.71
N THR A 29 -12.46 12.38 -4.32
CA THR A 29 -12.30 11.90 -2.94
C THR A 29 -11.17 10.89 -2.84
N GLU A 30 -10.42 10.88 -1.73
CA GLU A 30 -9.37 9.89 -1.50
C GLU A 30 -9.95 8.47 -1.30
N ALA A 31 -9.56 7.53 -2.17
CA ALA A 31 -9.96 6.12 -2.05
C ALA A 31 -9.58 5.50 -0.70
N LEU A 32 -8.38 5.82 -0.21
CA LEU A 32 -7.89 5.27 1.05
C LEU A 32 -8.67 5.78 2.26
N GLY A 33 -9.29 6.96 2.19
CA GLY A 33 -10.14 7.46 3.26
C GLY A 33 -11.34 6.56 3.53
N LEU A 34 -11.84 5.87 2.49
CA LEU A 34 -13.00 4.99 2.59
C LEU A 34 -12.70 3.68 3.33
N ILE A 35 -11.44 3.23 3.33
CA ILE A 35 -11.00 1.96 3.90
C ILE A 35 -10.00 2.15 5.03
N LEU A 36 -9.79 3.39 5.49
CA LEU A 36 -8.74 3.72 6.44
C LEU A 36 -8.96 3.02 7.78
N GLU A 37 -10.20 3.02 8.27
CA GLU A 37 -10.58 2.40 9.54
C GLU A 37 -10.34 0.88 9.52
N GLU A 38 -10.83 0.19 8.48
CA GLU A 38 -10.60 -1.25 8.28
C GLU A 38 -9.11 -1.59 8.16
N LEU A 39 -8.33 -0.75 7.45
CA LEU A 39 -6.88 -0.91 7.34
C LEU A 39 -6.18 -0.70 8.69
N THR A 40 -6.60 0.29 9.48
CA THR A 40 -6.08 0.53 10.82
C THR A 40 -6.37 -0.64 11.74
N GLU A 41 -7.59 -1.18 11.71
CA GLU A 41 -7.98 -2.34 12.51
C GLU A 41 -7.18 -3.59 12.12
N ALA A 42 -7.04 -3.86 10.82
CA ALA A 42 -6.24 -4.97 10.32
C ALA A 42 -4.74 -4.83 10.64
N TRP A 43 -4.23 -3.61 10.68
CA TRP A 43 -2.84 -3.33 11.05
C TRP A 43 -2.61 -3.41 12.56
N GLY A 44 -3.62 -3.09 13.37
CA GLY A 44 -3.56 -3.03 14.82
C GLY A 44 -2.80 -1.81 15.33
N ASP A 45 -1.69 -2.02 16.02
CA ASP A 45 -0.90 -0.94 16.62
C ASP A 45 -0.10 -0.17 15.55
N THR A 46 -0.66 0.93 15.06
CA THR A 46 -0.12 1.75 13.97
C THR A 46 1.10 2.57 14.36
N ASN A 47 1.36 2.80 15.65
CA ASN A 47 2.43 3.68 16.12
C ASN A 47 3.74 2.95 16.44
N GLN A 48 3.69 1.66 16.77
CA GLN A 48 4.88 0.95 17.26
C GLN A 48 5.26 -0.28 16.45
N LYS A 49 4.34 -0.85 15.65
CA LYS A 49 4.60 -2.10 14.92
C LYS A 49 5.06 -1.84 13.49
N LYS A 50 6.34 -2.15 13.26
CA LYS A 50 6.86 -2.41 11.91
C LYS A 50 6.50 -3.84 11.50
N ARG A 51 6.07 -4.01 10.25
CA ARG A 51 5.74 -5.32 9.67
C ARG A 51 6.57 -5.54 8.41
N THR A 52 6.94 -6.79 8.17
CA THR A 52 7.57 -7.22 6.93
C THR A 52 6.53 -7.25 5.82
N VAL A 53 6.71 -6.42 4.80
CA VAL A 53 5.91 -6.44 3.58
C VAL A 53 6.72 -7.13 2.49
N ILE A 54 6.11 -8.09 1.79
CA ILE A 54 6.77 -8.93 0.79
C ILE A 54 6.01 -8.82 -0.53
N TRP A 55 6.76 -8.59 -1.62
CA TRP A 55 6.24 -8.65 -2.98
C TRP A 55 6.87 -9.81 -3.74
N PRO A 56 6.05 -10.69 -4.35
CA PRO A 56 6.56 -11.70 -5.26
C PRO A 56 7.08 -11.01 -6.53
N LEU A 57 8.32 -11.32 -6.90
CA LEU A 57 8.92 -10.81 -8.13
C LEU A 57 8.57 -11.75 -9.28
N ASN A 58 7.89 -11.23 -10.29
CA ASN A 58 7.70 -11.93 -11.56
C ASN A 58 8.76 -11.45 -12.55
N LEU A 59 9.66 -12.33 -12.94
CA LEU A 59 10.79 -12.02 -13.83
C LEU A 59 10.73 -12.92 -15.06
N ILE A 60 10.84 -12.31 -16.25
CA ILE A 60 11.03 -13.03 -17.51
C ILE A 60 12.47 -12.81 -17.94
N VAL A 61 13.27 -13.87 -17.94
CA VAL A 61 14.69 -13.83 -18.32
C VAL A 61 14.86 -14.58 -19.63
N ARG A 62 15.50 -13.95 -20.62
CA ARG A 62 15.88 -14.60 -21.88
C ARG A 62 17.33 -14.30 -22.22
N LYS A 63 18.01 -15.27 -22.82
CA LYS A 63 19.34 -15.07 -23.43
C LYS A 63 19.15 -14.38 -24.78
N LYS A 64 20.11 -13.52 -25.14
CA LYS A 64 20.15 -12.82 -26.43
C LYS A 64 20.49 -13.77 -27.57
#